data_AF-A0A8X6VM22-F1
#
_entry.id   AF-A0A8X6VM22-F1
#
_cell.length_a   1.000
_cell.length_b   1.000
_cell.length_c   1.000
_cell.angle_alpha   90.00
_cell.angle_beta   90.00
_cell.angle_gamma   90.00
#
_symmetry.space_group_name_H-M   'P 1'
#
loop_
_entity.id
_entity.type
_entity.pdbx_description
1 polymer ?
#
loop_
_entity_poly.entity_id
_entity_poly.type
_entity_poly.pdbx_seq_one_letter_code
_entity_poly.pdbx_strand_id
1 'polypeptide(L)'
;MDGCIELQSGLFLLKTRLGYVLPGNREVFEKYNEEYDTVLNVISLLVTELLVNELRNLESIGIFDPIEKLNEKNEHLKVIEEFKNSMKILPDGRYKLCLPFKLEAIYLCFNKDLTWKGHRKMCERAQRNEILDDYKVAIKEWEELEIIEKIQEKGEHSYFCRIDQL
;
A
#
# COMPACT_ATOMS: atom_id res chain seq x y z
N MET A 1 -17.19 37.83 9.98
CA MET A 1 -16.34 37.29 8.90
C MET A 1 -16.80 35.86 8.64
N ASP A 2 -17.83 35.69 7.80
CA ASP A 2 -18.46 34.38 7.57
C ASP A 2 -17.70 33.65 6.47
N GLY A 3 -16.75 32.80 6.86
CA GLY A 3 -15.92 32.03 5.93
C GLY A 3 -14.55 31.59 6.43
N CYS A 4 -14.26 31.76 7.72
CA CYS A 4 -13.00 31.36 8.34
C CYS A 4 -13.17 30.05 9.13
N ILE A 5 -12.33 29.03 8.86
CA ILE A 5 -12.34 27.75 9.57
C ILE A 5 -10.98 27.54 10.23
N GLU A 6 -10.95 27.32 11.54
CA GLU A 6 -9.72 27.05 12.28
C GLU A 6 -9.41 25.55 12.27
N LEU A 7 -8.17 25.21 11.94
CA LEU A 7 -7.65 23.85 11.94
C LEU A 7 -7.05 23.51 13.30
N GLN A 8 -6.98 22.21 13.63
CA GLN A 8 -6.38 21.74 14.88
C GLN A 8 -4.89 22.13 15.05
N SER A 9 -4.21 22.48 13.95
CA SER A 9 -2.83 22.98 13.97
C SER A 9 -2.70 24.45 14.40
N GLY A 10 -3.82 25.16 14.66
CA GLY A 10 -3.83 26.60 14.96
C GLY A 10 -3.74 27.49 13.71
N LEU A 11 -3.74 26.90 12.52
CA LEU A 11 -3.88 27.60 11.24
C LEU A 11 -5.35 27.85 10.92
N PHE A 12 -5.66 28.83 10.06
CA PHE A 12 -7.03 29.07 9.62
C PHE A 12 -7.17 29.11 8.09
N LEU A 13 -8.26 28.55 7.59
CA LEU A 13 -8.67 28.55 6.18
C LEU A 13 -9.64 29.70 5.94
N LEU A 14 -9.37 30.51 4.91
CA LEU A 14 -10.22 31.61 4.50
C LEU A 14 -10.91 31.28 3.17
N LYS A 15 -12.25 31.27 3.19
CA LYS A 15 -13.06 31.06 2.00
C LYS A 15 -13.14 32.34 1.16
N THR A 16 -12.53 32.33 0.00
CA THR A 16 -12.60 33.40 -1.01
C THR A 16 -13.57 33.05 -2.14
N ARG A 17 -13.80 33.99 -3.06
CA ARG A 17 -14.52 33.72 -4.32
C ARG A 17 -13.77 32.77 -5.27
N LEU A 18 -12.46 32.59 -5.08
CA LEU A 18 -11.60 31.73 -5.90
C LEU A 18 -11.35 30.36 -5.26
N GLY A 19 -11.85 30.11 -4.05
CA GLY A 19 -11.59 28.89 -3.29
C GLY A 19 -11.08 29.19 -1.88
N TYR A 20 -10.55 28.16 -1.21
CA TYR A 20 -9.98 28.29 0.14
C TYR A 20 -8.50 28.65 0.06
N VAL A 21 -8.08 29.62 0.88
CA VAL A 21 -6.69 30.05 1.03
C VAL A 21 -6.25 29.78 2.47
N LEU A 22 -5.01 29.34 2.68
CA LEU A 22 -4.41 29.09 3.99
C LEU A 22 -3.42 30.22 4.35
N PRO A 23 -3.89 31.35 4.90
CA PRO A 23 -3.05 32.53 5.18
C PRO A 23 -2.08 32.41 6.37
N GLY A 24 -2.10 31.32 7.16
CA GLY A 24 -1.21 31.14 8.31
C GLY A 24 -1.91 31.32 9.67
N ASN A 25 -1.18 31.78 10.70
CA ASN A 25 -1.70 31.98 12.06
C ASN A 25 -2.48 33.31 12.17
N ARG A 26 -3.63 33.27 12.85
CA ARG A 26 -4.57 34.39 13.00
C ARG A 26 -3.93 35.64 13.61
N GLU A 27 -3.03 35.48 14.58
CA GLU A 27 -2.37 36.60 15.25
C GLU A 27 -1.50 37.45 14.31
N VAL A 28 -0.95 36.82 13.27
CA VAL A 28 -0.19 37.50 12.22
C VAL A 28 -1.17 38.27 11.33
N PHE A 29 -2.27 37.63 10.93
CA PHE A 29 -3.24 38.23 10.01
C PHE A 29 -4.01 39.41 10.60
N GLU A 30 -4.33 39.38 11.89
CA GLU A 30 -5.03 40.49 12.56
C GLU A 30 -4.15 41.72 12.76
N LYS A 31 -2.83 41.55 12.96
CA LYS A 31 -1.88 42.67 13.14
C LYS A 31 -1.64 43.51 11.88
N TYR A 32 -1.81 42.94 10.69
CA TYR A 32 -1.58 43.64 9.41
C TYR A 32 -2.85 44.28 8.81
N ASN A 33 -3.98 44.25 9.52
CA ASN A 33 -5.26 44.79 9.04
C ASN A 33 -5.48 46.28 9.34
N GLU A 34 -4.55 46.98 10.01
CA GLU A 34 -4.78 48.40 10.35
C GLU A 34 -4.42 49.37 9.23
N GLU A 35 -3.52 49.04 8.30
CA GLU A 35 -3.22 49.83 7.11
C GLU A 35 -2.44 48.96 6.12
N TYR A 36 -2.67 49.14 4.82
CA TYR A 36 -1.98 48.52 3.66
C TYR A 36 -2.68 47.37 2.91
N ASP A 37 -3.19 47.80 1.75
CA ASP A 37 -3.25 47.13 0.44
C ASP A 37 -3.47 45.61 0.42
N THR A 38 -4.71 45.25 0.11
CA THR A 38 -5.18 43.89 -0.24
C THR A 38 -4.24 43.11 -1.17
N VAL A 39 -3.42 43.79 -1.98
CA VAL A 39 -2.45 43.16 -2.89
C VAL A 39 -1.20 42.64 -2.16
N LEU A 40 -0.73 43.29 -1.09
CA LEU A 40 0.43 42.83 -0.31
C LEU A 40 0.10 41.64 0.60
N ASN A 41 -1.15 41.57 1.10
CA ASN A 41 -1.65 40.42 1.85
C ASN A 41 -1.78 39.14 1.01
N VAL A 42 -1.90 39.26 -0.32
CA VAL A 42 -1.90 38.12 -1.25
C VAL A 42 -0.48 37.57 -1.49
N ILE A 43 0.55 38.40 -1.31
CA ILE A 43 1.95 38.04 -1.60
C ILE A 43 2.67 37.50 -0.36
N SER A 44 2.23 37.83 0.86
CA SER A 44 2.76 37.25 2.11
C SER A 44 2.24 35.82 2.36
N LEU A 45 2.18 35.00 1.31
CA LEU A 45 2.23 33.54 1.40
C LEU A 45 3.65 33.19 1.82
N LEU A 46 4.00 33.49 3.07
CA LEU A 46 5.24 33.03 3.66
C LEU A 46 5.21 31.51 3.57
N VAL A 47 6.14 30.96 2.79
CA VAL A 47 6.45 29.53 2.73
C VAL A 47 6.85 29.11 4.15
N THR A 48 5.86 28.81 4.97
CA THR A 48 6.08 28.00 6.16
C THR A 48 6.40 26.61 5.64
N GLU A 49 7.54 26.05 6.06
CA GLU A 49 7.87 24.65 5.89
C GLU A 49 6.81 23.81 6.60
N LEU A 50 5.67 23.60 5.94
CA LEU A 50 4.60 22.73 6.43
C LEU A 50 5.21 21.35 6.58
N LEU A 51 5.19 20.84 7.81
CA LEU A 51 5.61 19.46 8.06
C LEU A 51 4.71 18.56 7.20
N VAL A 52 5.30 17.54 6.56
CA VAL A 52 4.61 16.61 5.65
C VAL A 52 3.29 16.05 6.25
N ASN A 53 3.24 15.91 7.57
CA ASN A 53 2.05 15.48 8.30
C ASN A 53 0.88 16.47 8.22
N GLU A 54 1.14 17.77 8.17
CA GLU A 54 0.11 18.81 8.04
C GLU A 54 -0.47 18.89 6.63
N LEU A 55 0.36 18.64 5.60
CA LEU A 55 -0.12 18.51 4.21
C LEU A 55 -1.06 17.31 4.05
N ARG A 56 -0.79 16.22 4.77
CA ARG A 56 -1.63 15.02 4.79
C ARG A 56 -3.02 15.26 5.43
N ASN A 57 -3.15 16.26 6.30
CA ASN A 57 -4.45 16.68 6.84
C ASN A 57 -5.29 17.45 5.80
N LEU A 58 -4.67 18.06 4.79
CA LEU A 58 -5.42 18.75 3.73
C LEU A 58 -6.13 17.75 2.82
N GLU A 59 -5.47 16.64 2.50
CA GLU A 59 -6.07 15.49 1.81
C GLU A 59 -7.28 14.94 2.57
N SER A 60 -7.17 14.76 3.90
CA SER A 60 -8.26 14.21 4.70
C SER A 60 -9.48 15.14 4.81
N ILE A 61 -9.28 16.45 4.67
CA ILE A 61 -10.34 17.48 4.66
C ILE A 61 -10.90 17.72 3.24
N GLY A 62 -10.36 17.04 2.23
CA GLY A 62 -10.90 17.04 0.88
C GLY A 62 -10.22 18.03 -0.07
N ILE A 63 -9.11 18.64 0.33
CA ILE A 63 -8.29 19.52 -0.49
C ILE A 63 -7.19 18.67 -1.14
N PHE A 64 -7.31 18.46 -2.44
CA PHE A 64 -6.37 17.68 -3.25
C PHE A 64 -6.00 18.48 -4.49
N ASP A 65 -4.81 18.28 -5.03
CA ASP A 65 -4.52 18.69 -6.41
C ASP A 65 -5.37 17.84 -7.38
N PRO A 66 -6.24 18.46 -8.20
CA PRO A 66 -7.05 17.73 -9.17
C PRO A 66 -6.23 16.88 -10.14
N ILE A 67 -5.00 17.29 -10.46
CA ILE A 67 -4.10 16.59 -11.39
C ILE A 67 -3.50 15.36 -10.72
N GLU A 68 -3.03 15.47 -9.48
CA GLU A 68 -2.50 14.32 -8.73
C GLU A 68 -3.58 13.27 -8.50
N LYS A 69 -4.77 13.68 -8.06
CA LYS A 69 -5.91 12.76 -7.85
C LYS A 69 -6.38 12.10 -9.15
N LEU A 70 -6.28 12.81 -10.28
CA LEU A 70 -6.57 12.24 -11.60
C LEU A 70 -5.50 11.22 -11.99
N ASN A 71 -4.22 11.53 -11.76
CA ASN A 71 -3.12 10.61 -12.01
C ASN A 71 -3.20 9.34 -11.16
N GLU A 72 -3.44 9.46 -9.85
CA GLU A 72 -3.63 8.31 -8.96
C GLU A 72 -4.79 7.41 -9.41
N LYS A 73 -5.93 8.02 -9.78
CA LYS A 73 -7.06 7.26 -10.33
C LYS A 73 -6.69 6.55 -11.63
N ASN A 74 -5.94 7.21 -12.51
CA ASN A 74 -5.50 6.64 -13.77
C ASN A 74 -4.50 5.48 -13.54
N GLU A 75 -3.57 5.62 -12.60
CA GLU A 75 -2.64 4.54 -12.21
C GLU A 75 -3.40 3.35 -11.62
N HIS A 76 -4.33 3.61 -10.71
CA HIS A 76 -5.17 2.57 -10.12
C HIS A 76 -6.00 1.83 -11.19
N LEU A 77 -6.55 2.56 -12.16
CA LEU A 77 -7.27 1.96 -13.29
C LEU A 77 -6.37 1.07 -14.14
N LYS A 78 -5.12 1.51 -14.43
CA LYS A 78 -4.13 0.70 -15.16
C LYS A 78 -3.82 -0.61 -14.41
N VAL A 79 -3.61 -0.56 -13.10
CA VAL A 79 -3.34 -1.76 -12.29
C VAL A 79 -4.53 -2.73 -12.32
N ILE A 80 -5.76 -2.22 -12.23
CA ILE A 80 -6.97 -3.05 -12.34
C ILE A 80 -7.07 -3.69 -13.74
N GLU A 81 -6.75 -2.93 -14.79
CA GLU A 81 -6.80 -3.43 -16.16
C GLU A 81 -5.74 -4.51 -16.40
N GLU A 82 -4.52 -4.31 -15.94
CA GLU A 82 -3.45 -5.32 -15.97
C GLU A 82 -3.81 -6.58 -15.17
N PHE A 83 -4.44 -6.43 -14.00
CA PHE A 83 -4.96 -7.54 -13.22
C PHE A 83 -6.00 -8.34 -14.01
N LYS A 84 -6.98 -7.67 -14.62
CA LYS A 84 -8.02 -8.32 -15.43
C LYS A 84 -7.43 -9.03 -16.65
N ASN A 85 -6.45 -8.41 -17.31
CA ASN A 85 -5.81 -8.97 -18.50
C ASN A 85 -4.87 -10.14 -18.18
N SER A 86 -4.24 -10.14 -17.01
CA SER A 86 -3.33 -11.21 -16.57
C SER A 86 -4.05 -12.40 -15.94
N MET A 87 -5.31 -12.22 -15.52
CA MET A 87 -6.12 -13.28 -14.94
C MET A 87 -6.59 -14.28 -16.01
N LYS A 88 -6.27 -15.55 -15.79
CA LYS A 88 -6.71 -16.69 -16.61
C LYS A 88 -7.46 -17.68 -15.73
N ILE A 89 -8.57 -18.21 -16.23
CA ILE A 89 -9.29 -19.30 -15.55
C ILE A 89 -8.81 -20.61 -16.18
N LEU A 90 -8.31 -21.52 -15.36
CA LEU A 90 -7.86 -22.85 -15.75
C LEU A 90 -9.06 -23.78 -15.98
N PRO A 91 -8.90 -24.88 -16.73
CA PRO A 91 -9.99 -25.82 -17.03
C PRO A 91 -10.66 -26.44 -15.79
N ASP A 92 -9.97 -26.46 -14.67
CA ASP A 92 -10.47 -26.94 -13.36
C ASP A 92 -11.18 -25.84 -12.54
N GLY A 93 -11.33 -24.64 -13.10
CA GLY A 93 -11.99 -23.50 -12.47
C GLY A 93 -11.08 -22.63 -11.59
N ARG A 94 -9.78 -22.93 -11.48
CA ARG A 94 -8.84 -22.12 -10.70
C ARG A 94 -8.39 -20.87 -11.44
N TYR A 95 -8.14 -19.80 -10.69
CA TYR A 95 -7.59 -18.56 -11.24
C TYR A 95 -6.06 -18.61 -11.23
N LYS A 96 -5.46 -18.41 -12.39
CA LYS A 96 -4.04 -18.13 -12.58
C LYS A 96 -3.87 -16.63 -12.80
N LEU A 97 -3.13 -15.97 -11.93
CA LEU A 97 -2.88 -14.53 -11.98
C LEU A 97 -1.38 -14.28 -11.88
N CYS A 98 -0.90 -13.29 -12.61
CA CYS A 98 0.45 -12.77 -12.42
C CYS A 98 0.44 -11.85 -11.20
N LEU A 99 1.24 -12.18 -10.18
CA LEU A 99 1.34 -11.33 -9.00
C LEU A 99 1.88 -9.95 -9.41
N PRO A 100 1.32 -8.84 -8.90
CA PRO A 100 1.67 -7.47 -9.32
C PRO A 100 3.03 -6.99 -8.80
N PHE A 101 3.88 -7.89 -8.32
CA PHE A 101 5.21 -7.51 -7.82
C PHE A 101 6.08 -7.09 -9.00
N LYS A 102 6.55 -5.84 -8.96
CA LYS A 102 7.39 -5.20 -9.96
C LYS A 102 8.64 -6.05 -10.28
N LEU A 103 9.14 -5.87 -11.50
CA LEU A 103 10.39 -6.38 -12.10
C LEU A 103 11.67 -6.28 -11.25
N GLU A 104 11.65 -5.57 -10.13
CA GLU A 104 12.74 -5.62 -9.17
C GLU A 104 12.60 -6.92 -8.39
N ALA A 105 13.45 -7.88 -8.72
CA ALA A 105 13.56 -9.14 -7.99
C ALA A 105 13.67 -8.84 -6.49
N ILE A 106 12.53 -8.89 -5.78
CA ILE A 106 12.50 -8.98 -4.34
C ILE A 106 13.05 -10.38 -4.07
N TYR A 107 14.37 -10.45 -3.91
CA TYR A 107 15.02 -11.66 -3.45
C TYR A 107 14.44 -11.95 -2.07
N LEU A 108 13.47 -12.86 -2.01
CA LEU A 108 13.02 -13.42 -0.75
C LEU A 108 14.26 -13.94 -0.03
N CYS A 109 14.50 -13.46 1.20
CA CYS A 109 15.67 -13.90 1.94
C CYS A 109 15.67 -15.42 2.02
N PHE A 110 16.76 -16.04 1.58
CA PHE A 110 16.89 -17.50 1.54
C PHE A 110 16.99 -18.02 2.98
N ASN A 111 15.84 -18.39 3.56
CA ASN A 111 15.75 -18.83 4.94
C ASN A 111 15.49 -20.34 5.07
N LYS A 112 16.00 -21.12 4.11
CA LYS A 112 15.78 -22.57 4.02
C LYS A 112 16.13 -23.29 5.33
N ASP A 113 17.26 -22.92 5.95
CA ASP A 113 17.72 -23.57 7.19
C ASP A 113 16.81 -23.34 8.40
N LEU A 114 16.30 -22.12 8.61
CA LEU A 114 15.37 -21.86 9.71
C LEU A 114 14.02 -22.52 9.45
N THR A 115 13.52 -22.45 8.21
CA THR A 115 12.28 -23.13 7.82
C THR A 115 12.40 -24.64 8.01
N TRP A 116 13.53 -25.24 7.63
CA TRP A 116 13.78 -26.66 7.80
C TRP A 116 13.87 -27.08 9.28
N LYS A 117 14.55 -26.29 10.12
CA LYS A 117 14.58 -26.51 11.57
C LYS A 117 13.17 -26.44 12.18
N GLY A 118 12.35 -25.49 11.74
CA GLY A 118 10.95 -25.37 12.13
C GLY A 118 10.12 -26.59 11.69
N HIS A 119 10.28 -26.99 10.44
CA HIS A 119 9.61 -28.16 9.86
C HIS A 119 9.94 -29.44 10.63
N ARG A 120 11.21 -29.69 10.95
CA ARG A 120 11.63 -30.86 11.73
C ARG A 120 10.93 -30.92 13.09
N LYS A 121 10.94 -29.80 13.84
CA LYS A 121 10.27 -29.70 15.14
C LYS A 121 8.75 -29.92 15.03
N MET A 122 8.15 -29.43 13.95
CA MET A 122 6.74 -29.66 13.66
C MET A 122 6.47 -31.16 13.43
N CYS A 123 7.28 -31.84 12.61
CA CYS A 123 7.17 -33.28 12.37
C CYS A 123 7.35 -34.11 13.64
N GLU A 124 8.34 -33.80 14.48
CA GLU A 124 8.53 -34.46 15.79
C GLU A 124 7.31 -34.28 16.71
N ARG A 125 6.68 -33.10 16.70
CA ARG A 125 5.45 -32.83 17.45
C ARG A 125 4.26 -33.58 16.87
N ALA A 126 4.11 -33.59 15.55
CA ALA A 126 3.05 -34.31 14.85
C ALA A 126 3.15 -35.83 15.10
N GLN A 127 4.37 -36.37 15.12
CA GLN A 127 4.60 -37.78 15.42
C GLN A 127 4.20 -38.14 16.85
N ARG A 128 4.56 -37.31 17.84
CA ARG A 128 4.15 -37.51 19.24
C ARG A 128 2.65 -37.45 19.45
N ASN A 129 1.96 -36.71 18.58
CA ASN A 129 0.50 -36.57 18.61
C ASN A 129 -0.20 -37.56 17.66
N GLU A 130 0.53 -38.48 17.02
CA GLU A 130 0.00 -39.49 16.09
C GLU A 130 -0.75 -38.94 14.86
N ILE A 131 -0.54 -37.66 14.51
CA ILE A 131 -1.18 -36.99 13.35
C ILE A 131 -0.25 -36.86 12.13
N LEU A 132 0.95 -37.41 12.21
CA LEU A 132 1.97 -37.22 11.16
C LEU A 132 1.54 -37.88 9.84
N ASP A 133 0.86 -39.02 9.89
CA ASP A 133 0.45 -39.72 8.68
C ASP A 133 -0.72 -39.01 7.98
N ASP A 134 -1.69 -38.51 8.73
CA ASP A 134 -2.76 -37.64 8.19
C ASP A 134 -2.17 -36.40 7.49
N TYR A 135 -1.14 -35.80 8.10
CA TYR A 135 -0.44 -34.66 7.52
C TYR A 135 0.27 -35.00 6.20
N LYS A 136 0.86 -36.20 6.08
CA LYS A 136 1.47 -36.67 4.82
C LYS A 136 0.42 -36.90 3.74
N VAL A 137 -0.74 -37.44 4.10
CA VAL A 137 -1.86 -37.64 3.16
C VAL A 137 -2.29 -36.29 2.58
N ALA A 138 -2.50 -35.27 3.43
CA ALA A 138 -2.86 -33.93 2.98
C ALA A 138 -1.82 -33.31 2.02
N ILE A 139 -0.52 -33.50 2.30
CA ILE A 139 0.54 -33.03 1.39
C ILE A 139 0.46 -33.73 0.03
N LYS A 140 0.23 -35.05 0.02
CA LYS A 140 0.11 -35.84 -1.21
C LYS A 140 -1.11 -35.41 -2.02
N GLU A 141 -2.23 -35.15 -1.37
CA GLU A 141 -3.42 -34.60 -2.01
C GLU A 141 -3.13 -33.23 -2.63
N TRP A 142 -2.40 -32.35 -1.94
CA TRP A 142 -2.02 -31.05 -2.49
C TRP A 142 -1.07 -31.15 -3.69
N GLU A 143 -0.19 -32.15 -3.70
CA GLU A 143 0.69 -32.45 -4.85
C GLU A 143 -0.13 -32.97 -6.04
N GLU A 144 -1.07 -33.89 -5.82
CA GLU A 144 -1.97 -34.42 -6.85
C GLU A 144 -2.91 -33.35 -7.41
N LEU A 145 -3.33 -32.39 -6.56
CA LEU A 145 -4.10 -31.23 -6.98
C LEU A 145 -3.22 -30.15 -7.63
N GLU A 146 -1.92 -30.33 -7.79
CA GLU A 146 -0.99 -29.31 -8.33
C GLU A 146 -1.00 -27.97 -7.56
N ILE A 147 -1.34 -28.00 -6.27
CA ILE A 147 -1.26 -26.83 -5.36
C ILE A 147 0.19 -26.59 -4.95
N ILE A 148 0.93 -27.67 -4.72
CA ILE A 148 2.36 -27.66 -4.45
C ILE A 148 3.11 -28.43 -5.54
N GLU A 149 4.37 -28.09 -5.75
CA GLU A 149 5.24 -28.78 -6.67
C GLU A 149 6.55 -29.19 -6.01
N LYS A 150 7.13 -30.26 -6.53
CA LYS A 150 8.42 -30.78 -6.06
C LYS A 150 9.54 -30.11 -6.84
N ILE A 151 10.36 -29.31 -6.15
CA ILE A 151 11.51 -28.64 -6.74
C ILE A 151 12.73 -29.54 -6.61
N GLN A 152 13.43 -29.79 -7.73
CA GLN A 152 14.73 -30.46 -7.72
C GLN A 152 15.84 -29.42 -7.53
N GLU A 153 16.33 -29.29 -6.31
CA GLU A 153 17.47 -28.43 -5.99
C GLU A 153 18.67 -29.32 -5.63
N LYS A 154 19.69 -29.38 -6.49
CA LYS A 154 21.02 -30.03 -6.30
C LYS A 154 21.09 -31.15 -5.22
N GLY A 155 20.23 -32.17 -5.34
CA GLY A 155 20.29 -33.38 -4.50
C GLY A 155 19.32 -33.46 -3.31
N GLU A 156 18.48 -32.44 -3.07
CA GLU A 156 17.42 -32.47 -2.05
C GLU A 156 16.04 -32.23 -2.67
N HIS A 157 15.06 -33.01 -2.21
CA HIS A 157 13.66 -32.84 -2.59
C HIS A 157 12.99 -31.87 -1.62
N SER A 158 12.55 -30.71 -2.10
CA SER A 158 11.77 -29.74 -1.32
C SER A 158 10.45 -29.45 -2.04
N TYR A 159 9.37 -29.31 -1.28
CA TYR A 159 8.07 -28.89 -1.81
C TYR A 159 7.89 -27.40 -1.60
N PHE A 160 7.45 -26.70 -2.63
CA PHE A 160 7.08 -25.29 -2.55
C PHE A 160 5.68 -25.08 -3.14
N CYS A 161 5.00 -24.02 -2.72
CA CYS A 161 3.77 -23.60 -3.39
C CYS A 161 4.10 -23.29 -4.85
N ARG A 162 3.30 -23.79 -5.78
CA ARG A 162 3.49 -23.53 -7.20
C ARG A 162 3.31 -22.04 -7.45
N ILE A 163 4.42 -21.35 -7.67
CA ILE A 163 4.45 -19.98 -8.16
C ILE A 163 4.89 -20.14 -9.61
N ASP A 164 3.92 -20.11 -10.52
CA ASP A 164 4.21 -20.07 -11.95
C ASP A 164 4.91 -18.72 -12.22
N GLN A 165 6.25 -18.71 -12.16
CA GLN A 165 7.05 -17.59 -12.63
C GLN A 165 6.92 -17.54 -14.15
N LEU A 166 6.52 -16.38 -14.67
CA LEU A 166 6.56 -16.08 -16.10
C LEU A 166 7.99 -15.84 -16.58
#